data_AF-A0A258ZRX2-F1
#
_entry.id   AF-A0A258ZRX2-F1
#
_cell.length_a   1.000
_cell.length_b   1.000
_cell.length_c   1.000
_cell.angle_alpha   90.00
_cell.angle_beta   90.00
_cell.angle_gamma   90.00
#
_symmetry.space_group_name_H-M   'P 1'
#
loop_
_entity.id
_entity.type
_entity.pdbx_description
1 polymer ?
#
loop_
_entity_poly.entity_id
_entity_poly.type
_entity_poly.pdbx_seq_one_letter_code
_entity_poly.pdbx_strand_id
1 'polypeptide(L)'
;MIGLAAGAASALLVAGIATGGIWAVPFFYLAPLPIMIAGLAFSHVSALAGVAVASIVLGLYFNSSFLIAYLVGIGGPAWALSYGALMARSDAGNPTKLIWFSIGGLVLTCAALSSFSVITAVLSVAGDFETYRTAVAAAFETFVQVQGQTGPASAETARMGELVASILPPMAGALAMVTQLCCLYLAGR
;
A
#
# COMPACT_ATOMS: atom_id res chain seq x y z
N MET A 1 14.18 1.60 19.72
CA MET A 1 14.70 0.45 18.94
C MET A 1 13.61 -0.37 18.26
N ILE A 2 12.39 -0.44 18.81
CA ILE A 2 11.32 -1.27 18.26
C ILE A 2 10.81 -0.79 16.89
N GLY A 3 10.79 0.53 16.66
CA GLY A 3 10.50 1.10 15.33
C GLY A 3 11.48 0.63 14.23
N LEU A 4 12.78 0.52 14.55
CA LEU A 4 13.80 0.01 13.62
C LEU A 4 13.55 -1.47 13.29
N ALA A 5 13.23 -2.29 14.29
CA ALA A 5 12.93 -3.71 14.08
C ALA A 5 11.65 -3.90 13.25
N ALA A 6 10.61 -3.10 13.51
CA ALA A 6 9.39 -3.08 12.71
C ALA A 6 9.64 -2.63 11.27
N GLY A 7 10.48 -1.61 11.06
CA GLY A 7 10.93 -1.17 9.75
C GLY A 7 11.69 -2.27 8.99
N ALA A 8 12.65 -2.92 9.66
CA ALA A 8 13.39 -4.03 9.08
C ALA A 8 12.48 -5.22 8.72
N ALA A 9 11.55 -5.59 9.61
CA ALA A 9 10.56 -6.64 9.33
C ALA A 9 9.69 -6.27 8.13
N SER A 10 9.15 -5.05 8.09
CA SER A 10 8.34 -4.57 6.96
C SER A 10 9.12 -4.55 5.64
N ALA A 11 10.38 -4.10 5.67
CA ALA A 11 11.25 -4.11 4.49
C ALA A 11 11.52 -5.53 3.98
N LEU A 12 11.76 -6.50 4.87
CA LEU A 12 11.94 -7.91 4.51
C LEU A 12 10.67 -8.50 3.88
N LEU A 13 9.51 -8.18 4.44
CA LEU A 13 8.22 -8.60 3.92
C LEU A 13 7.96 -8.09 2.50
N VAL A 14 8.33 -6.84 2.23
CA VAL A 14 8.24 -6.26 0.88
C VAL A 14 9.31 -6.81 -0.06
N ALA A 15 10.54 -6.98 0.43
CA ALA A 15 11.62 -7.58 -0.35
C ALA A 15 11.30 -9.02 -0.78
N GLY A 16 10.49 -9.75 0.00
CA GLY A 16 9.98 -11.08 -0.35
C GLY A 16 9.22 -11.15 -1.68
N ILE A 17 8.68 -10.03 -2.17
CA ILE A 17 8.11 -9.97 -3.52
C ILE A 17 9.17 -10.18 -4.61
N ALA A 18 10.38 -9.66 -4.42
CA ALA A 18 11.45 -9.77 -5.40
C ALA A 18 11.91 -11.23 -5.60
N THR A 19 11.71 -12.10 -4.61
CA THR A 19 12.05 -13.52 -4.69
C THR A 19 11.05 -14.38 -5.47
N GLY A 20 9.87 -13.86 -5.83
CA GLY A 20 8.91 -14.54 -6.71
C GLY A 20 8.30 -15.85 -6.19
N GLY A 21 8.47 -16.17 -4.90
CA GLY A 21 7.90 -17.38 -4.30
C GLY A 21 6.37 -17.31 -4.11
N ILE A 22 5.72 -18.45 -3.94
CA ILE A 22 4.25 -18.52 -3.73
C ILE A 22 3.77 -17.74 -2.49
N TRP A 23 4.66 -17.56 -1.51
CA TRP A 23 4.42 -16.82 -0.27
C TRP A 23 4.69 -15.31 -0.38
N ALA A 24 5.21 -14.81 -1.50
CA ALA A 24 5.54 -13.40 -1.69
C ALA A 24 4.33 -12.48 -1.50
N VAL A 25 3.20 -12.85 -2.11
CA VAL A 25 1.97 -12.06 -2.10
C VAL A 25 1.41 -11.85 -0.69
N PRO A 26 1.17 -12.89 0.13
CA PRO A 26 0.67 -12.69 1.48
C PRO A 26 1.65 -11.93 2.37
N PHE A 27 2.97 -12.16 2.25
CA PHE A 27 3.96 -11.41 3.03
C PHE A 27 3.96 -9.92 2.69
N PHE A 28 3.81 -9.56 1.42
CA PHE A 28 3.70 -8.17 1.01
C PHE A 28 2.46 -7.48 1.60
N TYR A 29 1.30 -8.15 1.59
CA TYR A 29 0.09 -7.60 2.20
C TYR A 29 0.20 -7.45 3.73
N LEU A 30 1.06 -8.23 4.39
CA LEU A 30 1.36 -8.12 5.81
C LEU A 30 2.43 -7.07 6.13
N ALA A 31 3.12 -6.52 5.13
CA ALA A 31 4.15 -5.50 5.35
C ALA A 31 3.72 -4.26 6.17
N PRO A 32 2.48 -3.74 6.08
CA PRO A 32 2.05 -2.62 6.92
C PRO A 32 1.95 -2.96 8.41
N LEU A 33 1.74 -4.24 8.73
CA LEU A 33 1.35 -4.72 10.06
C LEU A 33 2.44 -4.44 11.13
N PRO A 34 3.73 -4.75 10.91
CA PRO A 34 4.79 -4.40 11.86
C PRO A 34 4.87 -2.90 12.17
N ILE A 35 4.68 -2.04 11.17
CA ILE A 35 4.70 -0.59 11.34
C ILE A 35 3.50 -0.13 12.18
N MET A 36 2.32 -0.68 11.90
CA MET A 36 1.11 -0.34 12.66
C MET A 36 1.21 -0.78 14.12
N ILE A 37 1.75 -1.97 14.39
CA ILE A 37 2.04 -2.43 15.76
C ILE A 37 3.00 -1.47 16.45
N ALA A 38 4.12 -1.11 15.81
CA ALA A 38 5.09 -0.19 16.39
C ALA A 38 4.51 1.22 16.64
N GLY A 39 3.53 1.63 15.84
CA GLY A 39 2.78 2.87 16.01
C GLY A 39 1.86 2.81 17.22
N LEU A 40 0.96 1.83 17.24
CA LEU A 40 -0.07 1.66 18.26
C LEU A 40 0.48 1.28 19.64
N ALA A 41 1.50 0.41 19.70
CA ALA A 41 2.01 -0.12 20.96
C ALA A 41 3.01 0.81 21.67
N PHE A 42 3.69 1.70 20.94
CA PHE A 42 4.74 2.55 21.51
C PHE A 42 4.49 4.03 21.25
N SER A 43 4.57 4.48 20.00
CA SER A 43 4.37 5.88 19.63
C SER A 43 4.30 6.08 18.12
N HIS A 44 3.73 7.20 17.68
CA HIS A 44 3.77 7.58 16.27
C HIS A 44 5.20 7.83 15.75
N VAL A 45 6.13 8.24 16.63
CA VAL A 45 7.54 8.51 16.28
C VAL A 45 8.28 7.21 15.97
N SER A 46 7.98 6.13 16.72
CA SER A 46 8.55 4.80 16.42
C SER A 46 8.07 4.24 15.09
N ALA A 47 6.79 4.43 14.75
CA ALA A 47 6.29 4.07 13.43
C ALA A 47 6.96 4.90 12.33
N LEU A 48 7.11 6.22 12.52
CA LEU A 48 7.78 7.09 11.53
C LEU A 48 9.23 6.67 11.28
N ALA A 49 9.97 6.36 12.35
CA ALA A 49 11.33 5.85 12.25
C ALA A 49 11.38 4.50 11.51
N GLY A 50 10.43 3.60 11.76
CA GLY A 50 10.32 2.33 11.05
C GLY A 50 10.04 2.50 9.56
N VAL A 51 9.12 3.40 9.20
CA VAL A 51 8.83 3.74 7.81
C VAL A 51 10.05 4.32 7.12
N ALA A 52 10.73 5.29 7.75
CA ALA A 52 11.93 5.90 7.18
C ALA A 52 13.03 4.87 6.93
N VAL A 53 13.27 3.98 7.88
CA VAL A 53 14.27 2.91 7.75
C VAL A 53 13.90 1.94 6.64
N ALA A 54 12.66 1.47 6.60
CA ALA A 54 12.19 0.55 5.58
C ALA A 54 12.27 1.16 4.16
N SER A 55 11.82 2.41 4.02
CA SER A 55 11.94 3.22 2.80
C SER A 55 13.39 3.33 2.33
N ILE A 56 14.31 3.71 3.22
CA ILE A 56 15.74 3.88 2.89
C ILE A 56 16.36 2.54 2.48
N VAL A 57 16.11 1.47 3.23
CA VAL A 57 16.66 0.14 2.95
C VAL A 57 16.20 -0.37 1.59
N LEU A 58 14.90 -0.27 1.30
CA LEU A 58 14.34 -0.68 0.00
C LEU A 58 14.85 0.20 -1.14
N GLY A 59 15.01 1.51 -0.88
CA GLY A 59 15.54 2.47 -1.83
C GLY A 59 16.98 2.19 -2.25
N LEU A 60 17.84 1.90 -1.26
CA LEU A 60 19.25 1.60 -1.50
C LEU A 60 19.46 0.25 -2.17
N TYR A 61 18.59 -0.73 -1.90
CA TYR A 61 18.73 -2.08 -2.44
C TYR A 61 18.13 -2.26 -3.84
N PHE A 62 16.95 -1.68 -4.10
CA PHE A 62 16.25 -1.83 -5.38
C PHE A 62 16.42 -0.60 -6.27
N ASN A 63 15.84 0.54 -5.86
CA ASN A 63 16.01 1.86 -6.49
C ASN A 63 15.20 2.94 -5.73
N SER A 64 15.45 4.21 -6.03
CA SER A 64 14.70 5.36 -5.49
C SER A 64 13.18 5.29 -5.78
N SER A 65 12.77 4.72 -6.92
CA SER A 65 11.34 4.49 -7.21
C SER A 65 10.68 3.54 -6.20
N PHE A 66 11.42 2.54 -5.71
CA PHE A 66 10.92 1.58 -4.72
C PHE A 66 10.78 2.21 -3.33
N LEU A 67 11.68 3.16 -3.00
CA LEU A 67 11.57 3.99 -1.80
C LEU A 67 10.27 4.77 -1.78
N ILE A 68 9.99 5.49 -2.87
CA ILE A 68 8.78 6.33 -3.00
C ILE A 68 7.53 5.45 -2.99
N ALA A 69 7.55 4.33 -3.72
CA ALA A 69 6.43 3.39 -3.77
C ALA A 69 6.10 2.82 -2.38
N TYR A 70 7.10 2.41 -1.60
CA TYR A 70 6.88 1.94 -0.24
C TYR A 70 6.43 3.07 0.69
N LEU A 71 7.10 4.24 0.64
CA LEU A 71 6.80 5.38 1.50
C LEU A 71 5.37 5.87 1.31
N VAL A 72 4.94 6.04 0.06
CA VAL A 72 3.60 6.56 -0.26
C VAL A 72 2.55 5.45 -0.20
N GLY A 73 2.86 4.25 -0.67
CA GLY A 73 1.86 3.18 -0.84
C GLY A 73 1.61 2.32 0.39
N ILE A 74 2.60 2.17 1.28
CA ILE A 74 2.55 1.18 2.37
C ILE A 74 2.86 1.85 3.71
N GLY A 75 4.08 2.39 3.86
CA GLY A 75 4.58 2.91 5.12
C GLY A 75 3.86 4.18 5.58
N GLY A 76 3.71 5.15 4.70
CA GLY A 76 3.01 6.41 4.95
C GLY A 76 1.56 6.23 5.40
N PRO A 77 0.72 5.46 4.67
CA PRO A 77 -0.65 5.21 5.11
C PRO A 77 -0.70 4.43 6.42
N ALA A 78 0.17 3.45 6.63
CA ALA A 78 0.25 2.71 7.88
C ALA A 78 0.54 3.63 9.07
N TRP A 79 1.51 4.53 8.93
CA TRP A 79 1.84 5.52 9.95
C TRP A 79 0.67 6.49 10.22
N ALA A 80 0.07 7.04 9.16
CA ALA A 80 -1.03 8.00 9.28
C ALA A 80 -2.26 7.39 9.98
N LEU A 81 -2.58 6.13 9.68
CA LEU A 81 -3.69 5.40 10.31
C LEU A 81 -3.41 5.09 11.77
N SER A 82 -2.19 4.64 12.11
CA SER A 82 -1.81 4.43 13.51
C SER A 82 -1.84 5.72 14.31
N TYR A 83 -1.36 6.83 13.73
CA TYR A 83 -1.44 8.15 14.37
C TYR A 83 -2.88 8.59 14.59
N GLY A 84 -3.74 8.46 13.57
CA GLY A 84 -5.16 8.78 13.68
C GLY A 84 -5.89 7.95 14.74
N ALA A 85 -5.54 6.66 14.88
CA ALA A 85 -6.11 5.79 15.90
C ALA A 85 -5.70 6.19 17.34
N LEU A 86 -4.51 6.75 17.52
CA LEU A 86 -3.99 7.24 18.81
C LEU A 86 -4.53 8.63 19.19
N MET A 87 -5.23 9.31 18.27
CA MET A 87 -5.70 10.68 18.47
C MET A 87 -6.91 10.72 19.41
N ALA A 88 -6.66 10.65 20.71
CA ALA A 88 -7.64 10.89 21.75
C ALA A 88 -7.66 12.38 22.13
N ARG A 89 -8.84 13.01 22.05
CA ARG A 89 -9.06 14.39 22.50
C ARG A 89 -9.84 14.38 23.81
N SER A 90 -9.51 15.26 24.75
CA SER A 90 -10.34 15.48 25.94
C SER A 90 -11.66 16.17 25.59
N ASP A 91 -12.78 15.69 26.14
CA ASP A 91 -14.09 16.32 25.99
C ASP A 91 -14.09 17.70 26.67
N ALA A 92 -14.62 18.73 25.99
CA ALA A 92 -14.64 20.10 26.50
C ALA A 92 -15.50 20.26 27.77
N GLY A 93 -16.48 19.37 27.99
CA GLY A 93 -17.32 19.33 29.18
C GLY A 93 -16.82 18.38 30.26
N ASN A 94 -15.88 17.48 29.97
CA ASN A 94 -15.29 16.59 30.95
C ASN A 94 -13.85 16.17 30.58
N PRO A 95 -12.81 16.75 31.21
CA PRO A 95 -11.42 16.49 30.86
C PRO A 95 -10.93 15.06 31.11
N THR A 96 -11.65 14.26 31.92
CA THR A 96 -11.37 12.82 32.10
C THR A 96 -12.03 11.92 31.05
N LYS A 97 -12.92 12.45 30.20
CA LYS A 97 -13.53 11.72 29.10
C LYS A 97 -12.70 11.93 27.82
N LEU A 98 -12.12 10.85 27.32
CA LEU A 98 -11.38 10.84 26.04
C LEU A 98 -12.35 10.52 24.88
N ILE A 99 -12.44 11.42 23.93
CA ILE A 99 -13.10 11.24 22.64
C ILE A 99 -12.04 10.77 21.65
N TRP A 100 -12.16 9.51 21.25
CA TRP A 100 -11.31 8.91 20.22
C TRP A 100 -11.79 9.28 18.83
N PHE A 101 -10.89 9.20 17.85
CA PHE A 101 -11.20 9.48 16.46
C PHE A 101 -12.34 8.56 15.96
N SER A 102 -13.30 9.13 15.22
CA SER A 102 -14.45 8.37 14.72
C SER A 102 -13.99 7.26 13.77
N ILE A 103 -14.57 6.07 13.93
CA ILE A 103 -14.32 4.91 13.05
C ILE A 103 -14.59 5.29 11.58
N GLY A 104 -15.66 6.04 11.31
CA GLY A 104 -15.96 6.51 9.96
C GLY A 104 -14.89 7.46 9.40
N GLY A 105 -14.28 8.26 10.26
CA GLY A 105 -13.15 9.12 9.90
C GLY A 105 -11.89 8.34 9.54
N LEU A 106 -11.59 7.24 10.27
CA LEU A 106 -10.48 6.35 9.95
C LEU A 106 -10.70 5.64 8.60
N VAL A 107 -11.93 5.17 8.34
CA VAL A 107 -12.29 4.53 7.06
C VAL A 107 -12.14 5.52 5.90
N LEU A 108 -12.61 6.76 6.04
CA LEU A 108 -12.45 7.80 5.02
C LEU A 108 -10.99 8.17 4.79
N THR A 109 -10.20 8.29 5.86
CA THR A 109 -8.76 8.57 5.78
C THR A 109 -8.02 7.44 5.08
N CYS A 110 -8.36 6.18 5.39
CA CYS A 110 -7.83 5.00 4.72
C CYS A 110 -8.17 4.98 3.22
N ALA A 111 -9.43 5.27 2.87
CA ALA A 111 -9.87 5.36 1.49
C ALA A 111 -9.12 6.46 0.72
N ALA A 112 -8.96 7.64 1.32
CA ALA A 112 -8.23 8.75 0.73
C ALA A 112 -6.75 8.41 0.51
N LEU A 113 -6.08 7.86 1.52
CA LEU A 113 -4.67 7.48 1.44
C LEU A 113 -4.42 6.34 0.43
N SER A 114 -5.31 5.35 0.38
CA SER A 114 -5.24 4.26 -0.59
C SER A 114 -5.44 4.77 -2.02
N SER A 115 -6.42 5.66 -2.21
CA SER A 115 -6.66 6.28 -3.52
C SER A 115 -5.45 7.12 -3.96
N PHE A 116 -4.91 7.93 -3.06
CA PHE A 116 -3.72 8.74 -3.31
C PHE A 116 -2.49 7.88 -3.64
N SER A 117 -2.33 6.74 -2.95
CA SER A 117 -1.26 5.77 -3.20
C SER A 117 -1.34 5.19 -4.60
N VAL A 118 -2.53 4.79 -5.03
CA VAL A 118 -2.74 4.23 -6.38
C VAL A 118 -2.53 5.28 -7.46
N ILE A 119 -3.03 6.50 -7.27
CA ILE A 119 -2.79 7.62 -8.20
C ILE A 119 -1.27 7.84 -8.36
N THR A 120 -0.54 7.88 -7.24
CA THR A 120 0.92 8.04 -7.27
C THR A 120 1.61 6.87 -7.96
N ALA A 121 1.15 5.64 -7.73
CA ALA A 121 1.69 4.45 -8.39
C ALA A 121 1.47 4.48 -9.90
N VAL A 122 0.27 4.84 -10.36
CA VAL A 122 -0.06 4.98 -11.79
C VAL A 122 0.84 6.03 -12.44
N LEU A 123 0.95 7.21 -11.82
CA LEU A 123 1.79 8.32 -12.31
C LEU A 123 3.29 7.97 -12.32
N SER A 124 3.75 7.12 -11.39
CA SER A 124 5.15 6.69 -11.30
C SER A 124 5.52 5.69 -12.40
N VAL A 125 4.58 4.84 -12.81
CA VAL A 125 4.77 3.87 -13.92
C VAL A 125 4.76 4.58 -15.27
N ALA A 126 3.90 5.57 -15.42
CA ALA A 126 3.68 6.28 -16.65
C ALA A 126 3.17 7.68 -16.28
N GLY A 127 3.93 8.73 -16.65
CA GLY A 127 3.58 10.11 -16.31
C GLY A 127 2.17 10.54 -16.78
N ASP A 128 1.57 9.77 -17.69
CA ASP A 128 0.22 9.95 -18.21
C ASP A 128 -0.60 8.65 -18.17
N PHE A 129 -1.92 8.80 -18.03
CA PHE A 129 -2.89 7.69 -18.01
C PHE A 129 -2.88 6.87 -19.31
N GLU A 130 -2.65 7.52 -20.45
CA GLU A 130 -2.60 6.86 -21.75
C GLU A 130 -1.39 5.94 -21.87
N THR A 131 -0.23 6.38 -21.35
CA THR A 131 0.99 5.58 -21.32
C THR A 131 0.84 4.39 -20.37
N TYR A 132 0.13 4.56 -19.23
CA TYR A 132 -0.24 3.45 -18.35
C TYR A 132 -1.14 2.43 -19.05
N ARG A 133 -2.21 2.90 -19.73
CA ARG A 133 -3.14 2.04 -20.47
C ARG A 133 -2.42 1.22 -21.54
N THR A 134 -1.52 1.86 -22.28
CA THR A 134 -0.70 1.22 -23.31
C THR A 134 0.23 0.16 -22.70
N ALA A 135 0.88 0.46 -21.58
CA ALA A 135 1.77 -0.48 -20.89
C ALA A 135 1.01 -1.72 -20.34
N VAL A 136 -0.17 -1.51 -19.75
CA VAL A 136 -1.01 -2.60 -19.24
C VAL A 136 -1.58 -3.44 -20.39
N ALA A 137 -2.00 -2.82 -21.49
CA ALA A 137 -2.45 -3.54 -22.67
C ALA A 137 -1.33 -4.41 -23.27
N ALA A 138 -0.12 -3.88 -23.38
CA ALA A 138 1.05 -4.63 -23.86
C ALA A 138 1.43 -5.80 -22.92
N ALA A 139 1.34 -5.60 -21.61
CA ALA A 139 1.56 -6.66 -20.62
C ALA A 139 0.50 -7.76 -20.73
N PHE A 140 -0.77 -7.40 -20.93
CA PHE A 140 -1.86 -8.34 -21.14
C PHE A 140 -1.69 -9.14 -22.44
N GLU A 141 -1.29 -8.48 -23.52
CA GLU A 141 -1.01 -9.14 -24.81
C GLU A 141 0.14 -10.16 -24.66
N THR A 142 1.20 -9.80 -23.96
CA THR A 142 2.30 -10.73 -23.63
C THR A 142 1.79 -11.94 -22.84
N PHE A 143 0.92 -11.72 -21.86
CA PHE A 143 0.33 -12.80 -21.04
C PHE A 143 -0.57 -13.74 -21.85
N VAL A 144 -1.33 -13.21 -22.81
CA VAL A 144 -2.17 -14.00 -23.72
C VAL A 144 -1.32 -14.82 -24.69
N GLN A 145 -0.21 -14.26 -25.20
CA GLN A 145 0.74 -15.00 -26.02
C GLN A 145 1.38 -16.17 -25.27
N VAL A 146 1.73 -15.98 -23.98
CA VAL A 146 2.26 -17.04 -23.10
C VAL A 146 1.23 -18.15 -22.83
N GLN A 147 -0.07 -17.82 -22.81
CA GLN A 147 -1.15 -18.81 -22.67
C GLN A 147 -1.47 -19.60 -23.95
N GLY A 148 -0.69 -19.43 -25.03
CA GLY A 148 -0.77 -20.27 -26.23
C GLY A 148 -1.73 -19.79 -27.31
N GLN A 149 -2.27 -18.57 -27.21
CA GLN A 149 -2.95 -17.92 -28.33
C GLN A 149 -1.91 -17.22 -29.24
N THR A 150 -1.30 -17.97 -30.15
CA THR A 150 -0.40 -17.42 -31.17
C THR A 150 -1.20 -16.86 -32.35
N GLY A 151 -1.44 -15.54 -32.34
CA GLY A 151 -2.06 -14.77 -33.43
C GLY A 151 -2.10 -13.28 -33.08
N PRO A 152 -2.29 -12.36 -34.06
CA PRO A 152 -2.46 -10.94 -33.77
C PRO A 152 -3.66 -10.76 -32.82
N ALA A 153 -3.50 -9.90 -31.80
CA ALA A 153 -4.55 -9.64 -30.82
C ALA A 153 -5.87 -9.31 -31.54
N SER A 154 -6.89 -10.13 -31.31
CA SER A 154 -8.22 -9.85 -31.85
C SER A 154 -8.71 -8.50 -31.32
N ALA A 155 -9.57 -7.79 -32.06
CA ALA A 155 -10.17 -6.53 -31.59
C ALA A 155 -10.87 -6.69 -30.21
N GLU A 156 -11.30 -7.92 -29.89
CA GLU A 156 -11.86 -8.29 -28.60
C GLU A 156 -10.79 -8.38 -27.49
N THR A 157 -9.60 -8.93 -27.77
CA THR A 157 -8.45 -8.96 -26.86
C THR A 157 -7.97 -7.54 -26.51
N ALA A 158 -7.94 -6.63 -27.49
CA ALA A 158 -7.58 -5.22 -27.26
C ALA A 158 -8.61 -4.52 -26.38
N ARG A 159 -9.92 -4.68 -26.66
CA ARG A 159 -10.99 -4.16 -25.79
C ARG A 159 -10.94 -4.74 -24.37
N MET A 160 -10.63 -6.02 -24.23
CA MET A 160 -10.47 -6.67 -22.92
C MET A 160 -9.29 -6.06 -22.15
N GLY A 161 -8.14 -5.88 -22.80
CA GLY A 161 -6.96 -5.25 -22.20
C GLY A 161 -7.23 -3.81 -21.76
N GLU A 162 -7.97 -3.05 -22.56
CA GLU A 162 -8.43 -1.70 -22.20
C GLU A 162 -9.38 -1.68 -21.00
N LEU A 163 -10.34 -2.60 -20.95
CA LEU A 163 -11.24 -2.76 -19.80
C LEU A 163 -10.45 -3.10 -18.54
N VAL A 164 -9.53 -4.07 -18.62
CA VAL A 164 -8.63 -4.45 -17.52
C VAL A 164 -7.81 -3.24 -17.07
N ALA A 165 -7.21 -2.48 -17.99
CA ALA A 165 -6.43 -1.29 -17.66
C ALA A 165 -7.25 -0.22 -16.94
N SER A 166 -8.53 -0.07 -17.27
CA SER A 166 -9.42 0.91 -16.61
C SER A 166 -9.90 0.44 -15.21
N ILE A 167 -10.10 -0.86 -15.01
CA ILE A 167 -10.64 -1.44 -13.77
C ILE A 167 -9.52 -1.75 -12.77
N LEU A 168 -8.29 -1.98 -13.23
CA LEU A 168 -7.18 -2.37 -12.37
C LEU A 168 -6.84 -1.32 -11.29
N PRO A 169 -6.77 -0.01 -11.58
CA PRO A 169 -6.50 1.00 -10.54
C PRO A 169 -7.56 1.05 -9.42
N PRO A 170 -8.88 1.16 -9.68
CA PRO A 170 -9.86 1.19 -8.60
C PRO A 170 -9.89 -0.12 -7.79
N MET A 171 -9.69 -1.27 -8.44
CA MET A 171 -9.56 -2.56 -7.75
C MET A 171 -8.34 -2.58 -6.82
N ALA A 172 -7.19 -2.09 -7.29
CA ALA A 172 -5.98 -1.98 -6.49
C ALA A 172 -6.20 -1.06 -5.27
N GLY A 173 -6.93 0.05 -5.45
CA GLY A 173 -7.26 0.98 -4.37
C GLY A 173 -8.17 0.36 -3.31
N ALA A 174 -9.21 -0.37 -3.74
CA ALA A 174 -10.11 -1.08 -2.84
C ALA A 174 -9.37 -2.18 -2.06
N LEU A 175 -8.53 -2.97 -2.74
CA LEU A 175 -7.70 -3.99 -2.10
C LEU A 175 -6.75 -3.37 -1.08
N ALA A 176 -6.03 -2.30 -1.45
CA ALA A 176 -5.13 -1.59 -0.55
C ALA A 176 -5.87 -1.09 0.71
N MET A 177 -7.05 -0.50 0.52
CA MET A 177 -7.89 -0.01 1.62
C MET A 177 -8.32 -1.15 2.55
N VAL A 178 -8.82 -2.26 2.00
CA VAL A 178 -9.24 -3.44 2.78
C VAL A 178 -8.05 -4.05 3.54
N THR A 179 -6.90 -4.19 2.89
CA THR A 179 -5.67 -4.69 3.53
C THR A 179 -5.26 -3.78 4.67
N GLN A 180 -5.23 -2.46 4.48
CA GLN A 180 -4.83 -1.50 5.52
C GLN A 180 -5.78 -1.53 6.71
N LEU A 181 -7.09 -1.61 6.48
CA LEU A 181 -8.08 -1.75 7.56
C LEU A 181 -7.92 -3.07 8.31
N CYS A 182 -7.68 -4.18 7.60
CA CYS A 182 -7.44 -5.48 8.20
C CYS A 182 -6.16 -5.46 9.06
N CYS A 183 -5.07 -4.90 8.53
CA CYS A 183 -3.82 -4.74 9.28
C CYS A 183 -4.00 -3.86 10.53
N LEU A 184 -4.76 -2.78 10.42
CA LEU A 184 -5.03 -1.89 11.54
C LEU A 184 -5.83 -2.60 12.64
N TYR A 185 -6.86 -3.37 12.25
CA TYR A 185 -7.63 -4.19 13.18
C TYR A 185 -6.76 -5.25 13.87
N LEU A 186 -5.93 -5.96 13.10
CA LEU A 186 -5.01 -6.96 13.65
C LEU A 186 -3.95 -6.35 14.58
N ALA A 187 -3.48 -5.15 14.28
CA ALA A 187 -2.49 -4.46 15.11
C ALA A 187 -3.08 -3.93 16.43
N GLY A 188 -4.39 -3.73 16.50
CA GLY A 188 -5.11 -3.27 17.70
C GLY A 188 -5.72 -4.38 18.56
N ARG A 189 -5.60 -5.65 18.15
CA ARG A 189 -6.12 -6.82 18.86
C ARG A 189 -5.04 -7.50 19.67
#